data_AF-A0A1M7N1E6-F1
#
_entry.id   AF-A0A1M7N1E6-F1
#
_cell.length_a   1.000
_cell.length_b   1.000
_cell.length_c   1.000
_cell.angle_alpha   90.00
_cell.angle_beta   90.00
_cell.angle_gamma   90.00
#
_symmetry.space_group_name_H-M   'P 1'
#
loop_
_entity.id
_entity.type
_entity.pdbx_description
1 polymer ?
#
loop_
_entity_poly.entity_id
_entity_poly.type
_entity_poly.pdbx_seq_one_letter_code
_entity_poly.pdbx_strand_id
1 'polypeptide(L)'
;MKLFKLRYRLFGRRVIKTALAVFLTSLICEWIGWPPVFAVITAIVTIEPTVAASIKKGIVRFPASAIGSAYAVFFIFLFGDSPITYTLAALFTIITCYRLGLHDGLLVATLTSVAMIEVIHTNFFYSFFIRLGTTTTGLLVSTLVNMFILPPNYTKKIMTNINKLLKQTGEELEMIMKQVISQGDLTSKKTEIDYRFATLKHTLDQTDKLLDFQSDESKYHRLDARTKNVFEYEQKNLTRLRLIHYHMGNLINMPIQQVCWSKQECEDIVQMVETLVDFMKYPDHYKASAYRQQVKKLMNQFWESKKPSDDSNPTLFTPEVIILYELLSIYNIVNDILISEKDFDK
;
A
#
# COMPACT_ATOMS: atom_id res chain seq x y z
N MET A 1 -34.32 1.23 -4.33
CA MET A 1 -33.00 1.84 -4.02
C MET A 1 -31.94 0.89 -3.42
N LYS A 2 -32.29 -0.31 -2.90
CA LYS A 2 -31.31 -1.29 -2.37
C LYS A 2 -30.66 -2.21 -3.44
N LEU A 3 -31.34 -2.51 -4.54
CA LEU A 3 -30.83 -3.33 -5.65
C LEU A 3 -29.65 -2.69 -6.40
N PHE A 4 -29.65 -1.36 -6.55
CA PHE A 4 -28.55 -0.64 -7.18
C PHE A 4 -27.25 -0.72 -6.36
N LYS A 5 -27.35 -0.70 -5.03
CA LYS A 5 -26.18 -0.77 -4.12
C LYS A 5 -25.48 -2.14 -4.14
N LEU A 6 -26.23 -3.22 -4.43
CA LEU A 6 -25.67 -4.58 -4.53
C LEU A 6 -24.87 -4.79 -5.82
N ARG A 7 -25.30 -4.19 -6.94
CA ARG A 7 -24.64 -4.31 -8.25
C ARG A 7 -23.27 -3.63 -8.31
N TYR A 8 -23.08 -2.54 -7.57
CA TYR A 8 -21.79 -1.87 -7.42
C TYR A 8 -20.76 -2.67 -6.60
N ARG A 9 -21.19 -3.68 -5.86
CA ARG A 9 -20.27 -4.55 -5.10
C ARG A 9 -19.67 -5.67 -5.95
N LEU A 10 -20.32 -6.02 -7.08
CA LEU A 10 -19.85 -7.05 -8.02
C LEU A 10 -18.83 -6.50 -9.04
N PHE A 11 -18.97 -5.25 -9.47
CA PHE A 11 -18.02 -4.61 -10.39
C PHE A 11 -17.25 -3.51 -9.67
N GLY A 12 -15.97 -3.74 -9.40
CA GLY A 12 -15.09 -2.75 -8.77
C GLY A 12 -15.05 -1.44 -9.58
N ARG A 13 -14.92 -0.29 -8.89
CA ARG A 13 -14.92 1.05 -9.52
C ARG A 13 -14.04 1.14 -10.77
N ARG A 14 -12.87 0.49 -10.74
CA ARG A 14 -11.94 0.41 -11.86
C ARG A 14 -12.59 -0.18 -13.11
N VAL A 15 -13.34 -1.28 -12.98
CA VAL A 15 -14.00 -1.96 -14.12
C VAL A 15 -14.98 -1.01 -14.82
N ILE A 16 -15.77 -0.27 -14.05
CA ILE A 16 -16.75 0.69 -14.59
C ILE A 16 -16.03 1.81 -15.35
N LYS A 17 -14.98 2.39 -14.77
CA LYS A 17 -14.19 3.43 -15.44
C LYS A 17 -13.51 2.91 -16.69
N THR A 18 -12.97 1.70 -16.65
CA THR A 18 -12.34 1.07 -17.82
C THR A 18 -13.34 0.84 -18.93
N ALA A 19 -14.50 0.26 -18.64
CA ALA A 19 -15.56 0.07 -19.64
C ALA A 19 -16.02 1.40 -20.25
N LEU A 20 -16.18 2.44 -19.43
CA LEU A 20 -16.57 3.76 -19.90
C LEU A 20 -15.48 4.41 -20.76
N ALA A 21 -14.20 4.32 -20.37
CA ALA A 21 -13.10 4.84 -21.17
C ALA A 21 -12.97 4.11 -22.50
N VAL A 22 -13.16 2.80 -22.53
CA VAL A 22 -13.22 2.01 -23.78
C VAL A 22 -14.30 2.57 -24.69
N PHE A 23 -15.53 2.67 -24.19
CA PHE A 23 -16.68 3.16 -24.96
C PHE A 23 -16.47 4.58 -25.49
N LEU A 24 -16.04 5.51 -24.65
CA LEU A 24 -15.82 6.90 -25.06
C LEU A 24 -14.66 7.00 -26.07
N THR A 25 -13.59 6.23 -25.87
CA THR A 25 -12.44 6.25 -26.78
C THR A 25 -12.81 5.70 -28.15
N SER A 26 -13.54 4.58 -28.22
CA SER A 26 -13.98 4.01 -29.49
C SER A 26 -14.94 4.95 -30.22
N LEU A 27 -15.89 5.56 -29.49
CA LEU A 27 -16.85 6.52 -30.05
C LEU A 27 -16.14 7.73 -30.68
N ILE A 28 -15.13 8.28 -29.99
CA ILE A 28 -14.33 9.39 -30.51
C ILE A 28 -13.55 8.96 -31.77
N CYS A 29 -12.99 7.75 -31.78
CA CYS A 29 -12.26 7.23 -32.94
C CYS A 29 -13.19 7.03 -34.15
N GLU A 30 -14.37 6.45 -33.96
CA GLU A 30 -15.38 6.30 -35.02
C GLU A 30 -15.80 7.64 -35.60
N TRP A 31 -16.00 8.65 -34.75
CA TRP A 31 -16.41 9.98 -35.21
C TRP A 31 -15.33 10.69 -36.05
N ILE A 32 -14.05 10.49 -35.71
CA ILE A 32 -12.91 11.07 -36.42
C ILE A 32 -12.48 10.21 -37.63
N GLY A 33 -12.96 8.96 -37.71
CA GLY A 33 -12.56 8.00 -38.76
C GLY A 33 -11.20 7.34 -38.49
N TRP A 34 -10.77 7.27 -37.23
CA TRP A 34 -9.52 6.59 -36.84
C TRP A 34 -9.76 5.15 -36.40
N PRO A 35 -8.81 4.22 -36.61
CA PRO A 35 -8.93 2.85 -36.12
C PRO A 35 -9.00 2.81 -34.58
N PRO A 36 -10.10 2.30 -33.98
CA PRO A 36 -10.33 2.42 -32.54
C PRO A 36 -9.45 1.48 -31.70
N VAL A 37 -9.01 0.35 -32.27
CA VAL A 37 -8.38 -0.76 -31.52
C VAL A 37 -7.23 -0.29 -30.63
N PHE A 38 -6.27 0.46 -31.19
CA PHE A 38 -5.10 0.89 -30.44
C PHE A 38 -5.37 2.03 -29.46
N ALA A 39 -6.31 2.92 -29.78
CA ALA A 39 -6.76 3.94 -28.83
C ALA A 39 -7.42 3.27 -27.62
N VAL A 40 -8.27 2.28 -27.85
CA VAL A 40 -8.94 1.48 -26.82
C VAL A 40 -7.94 0.70 -25.97
N ILE A 41 -6.98 0.00 -26.59
CA ILE A 41 -5.90 -0.68 -25.85
C ILE A 41 -5.17 0.32 -24.95
N THR A 42 -4.81 1.49 -25.50
CA THR A 42 -4.13 2.55 -24.75
C THR A 42 -4.97 3.04 -23.57
N ALA A 43 -6.27 3.23 -23.76
CA ALA A 43 -7.19 3.65 -22.69
C ALA A 43 -7.28 2.59 -21.57
N ILE A 44 -7.38 1.30 -21.93
CA ILE A 44 -7.47 0.19 -20.97
C ILE A 44 -6.22 0.15 -20.08
N VAL A 45 -5.05 0.14 -20.69
CA VAL A 45 -3.80 -0.04 -19.96
C VAL A 45 -3.45 1.19 -19.11
N THR A 46 -3.96 2.38 -19.46
CA THR A 46 -3.65 3.67 -18.80
C THR A 46 -4.52 3.98 -17.59
N ILE A 47 -5.63 3.26 -17.41
CA ILE A 47 -6.41 3.37 -16.17
C ILE A 47 -5.68 2.69 -15.02
N GLU A 48 -5.29 3.52 -14.06
CA GLU A 48 -4.55 3.16 -12.86
C GLU A 48 -5.38 3.44 -11.59
N PRO A 49 -4.95 2.96 -10.41
CA PRO A 49 -5.61 3.24 -9.14
C PRO A 49 -5.74 4.74 -8.83
N THR A 50 -4.77 5.55 -9.29
CA THR A 50 -4.73 7.01 -9.10
C THR A 50 -4.64 7.73 -10.45
N VAL A 51 -5.17 8.96 -10.51
CA VAL A 51 -5.04 9.90 -11.61
C VAL A 51 -3.56 10.24 -11.82
N ALA A 52 -2.82 10.46 -10.73
CA ALA A 52 -1.38 10.72 -10.79
C ALA A 52 -0.62 9.60 -11.49
N ALA A 53 -0.92 8.34 -11.18
CA ALA A 53 -0.29 7.19 -11.81
C ALA A 53 -0.71 7.06 -13.28
N SER A 54 -1.99 7.30 -13.61
CA SER A 54 -2.47 7.33 -15.01
C SER A 54 -1.69 8.35 -15.84
N ILE A 55 -1.51 9.58 -15.33
CA ILE A 55 -0.76 10.64 -16.01
C ILE A 55 0.71 10.26 -16.14
N LYS A 56 1.36 9.82 -15.05
CA LYS A 56 2.77 9.42 -15.06
C LYS A 56 3.05 8.32 -16.08
N LYS A 57 2.21 7.28 -16.11
CA LYS A 57 2.33 6.19 -17.10
C LYS A 57 2.00 6.66 -18.51
N GLY A 58 1.05 7.57 -18.68
CA GLY A 58 0.72 8.17 -19.97
C GLY A 58 1.92 8.91 -20.59
N ILE A 59 2.63 9.70 -19.78
CA ILE A 59 3.83 10.42 -20.20
C ILE A 59 4.95 9.48 -20.65
N VAL A 60 5.09 8.30 -20.02
CA VAL A 60 6.08 7.28 -20.41
C VAL A 60 5.63 6.51 -21.65
N ARG A 61 4.33 6.23 -21.78
CA ARG A 61 3.78 5.41 -22.87
C ARG A 61 3.70 6.11 -24.20
N PHE A 62 3.40 7.41 -24.21
CA PHE A 62 3.35 8.18 -25.44
C PHE A 62 4.65 8.08 -26.27
N PRO A 63 5.84 8.43 -25.73
CA PRO A 63 7.09 8.29 -26.47
C PRO A 63 7.44 6.83 -26.76
N ALA A 64 7.12 5.89 -25.86
CA ALA A 64 7.36 4.47 -26.12
C ALA A 64 6.57 3.96 -27.34
N SER A 65 5.29 4.30 -27.45
CA SER A 65 4.46 3.93 -28.59
C SER A 65 4.90 4.63 -29.88
N ALA A 66 5.35 5.89 -29.78
CA ALA A 66 5.95 6.61 -30.91
C ALA A 66 7.21 5.90 -31.44
N ILE A 67 8.09 5.45 -30.55
CA ILE A 67 9.29 4.67 -30.90
C ILE A 67 8.91 3.36 -31.59
N GLY A 68 7.95 2.62 -31.03
CA GLY A 68 7.47 1.38 -31.64
C GLY A 68 6.90 1.60 -33.04
N SER A 69 6.11 2.66 -33.21
CA SER A 69 5.55 3.05 -34.50
C SER A 69 6.63 3.47 -35.51
N ALA A 70 7.66 4.19 -35.05
CA ALA A 70 8.77 4.62 -35.89
C ALA A 70 9.59 3.42 -36.41
N TYR A 71 9.89 2.44 -35.54
CA TYR A 71 10.59 1.23 -35.95
C TYR A 71 9.75 0.35 -36.88
N ALA A 72 8.43 0.26 -36.67
CA ALA A 72 7.55 -0.43 -37.60
C ALA A 72 7.67 0.16 -39.01
N VAL A 73 7.50 1.49 -39.13
CA VAL A 73 7.61 2.22 -40.40
C VAL A 73 8.99 2.05 -41.03
N PHE A 74 10.06 2.15 -40.24
CA PHE A 74 11.42 2.03 -40.74
C PHE A 74 11.71 0.63 -41.29
N PHE A 75 11.40 -0.43 -40.54
CA PHE A 75 11.73 -1.79 -40.98
C PHE A 75 10.82 -2.30 -42.09
N ILE A 76 9.53 -1.92 -42.10
CA ILE A 76 8.64 -2.31 -43.21
C ILE A 76 9.05 -1.64 -44.51
N PHE A 77 9.56 -0.41 -44.45
CA PHE A 77 10.14 0.27 -45.61
C PHE A 77 11.37 -0.47 -46.17
N LEU A 78 12.21 -1.03 -45.31
CA LEU A 78 13.45 -1.72 -45.72
C LEU A 78 13.24 -3.17 -46.18
N PHE A 79 12.37 -3.92 -45.50
CA PHE A 79 12.28 -5.37 -45.64
C PHE A 79 10.89 -5.86 -46.08
N GLY A 80 9.92 -4.96 -46.24
CA GLY A 80 8.53 -5.31 -46.54
C GLY A 80 7.85 -6.07 -45.39
N ASP A 81 6.75 -6.75 -45.70
CA ASP A 81 6.09 -7.64 -44.75
C ASP A 81 6.82 -9.00 -44.71
N SER A 82 7.67 -9.20 -43.71
CA SER A 82 8.46 -10.42 -43.55
C SER A 82 8.73 -10.72 -42.06
N PRO A 83 9.00 -11.98 -41.67
CA PRO A 83 9.35 -12.33 -40.29
C PRO A 83 10.55 -11.54 -39.74
N ILE A 84 11.49 -11.16 -40.60
CA ILE A 84 12.66 -10.35 -40.24
C ILE A 84 12.21 -8.94 -39.82
N THR A 85 11.24 -8.36 -40.51
CA THR A 85 10.66 -7.05 -40.20
C THR A 85 10.09 -7.01 -38.78
N TYR A 86 9.23 -7.98 -38.43
CA TYR A 86 8.66 -8.08 -37.08
C TYR A 86 9.75 -8.23 -36.02
N THR A 87 10.75 -9.07 -36.29
CA THR A 87 11.84 -9.36 -35.35
C THR A 87 12.66 -8.11 -35.06
N LEU A 88 13.10 -7.40 -36.11
CA LEU A 88 13.91 -6.19 -35.95
C LEU A 88 13.09 -5.06 -35.33
N ALA A 89 11.84 -4.85 -35.76
CA ALA A 89 11.01 -3.81 -35.18
C ALA A 89 10.79 -4.01 -33.67
N ALA A 90 10.49 -5.24 -33.24
CA ALA A 90 10.35 -5.56 -31.82
C ALA A 90 11.68 -5.43 -31.06
N LEU A 91 12.78 -5.99 -31.57
CA LEU A 91 14.10 -5.97 -30.92
C LEU A 91 14.58 -4.54 -30.67
N PHE A 92 14.57 -3.70 -31.71
CA PHE A 92 15.02 -2.30 -31.59
C PHE A 92 14.10 -1.46 -30.73
N THR A 93 12.78 -1.71 -30.77
CA THR A 93 11.82 -1.06 -29.86
C THR A 93 12.13 -1.41 -28.41
N ILE A 94 12.39 -2.68 -28.10
CA ILE A 94 12.70 -3.15 -26.75
C ILE A 94 14.00 -2.51 -26.26
N ILE A 95 15.08 -2.59 -27.05
CA ILE A 95 16.39 -2.04 -26.68
C ILE A 95 16.29 -0.53 -26.42
N THR A 96 15.59 0.19 -27.29
CA THR A 96 15.49 1.66 -27.21
C THR A 96 14.63 2.08 -26.03
N CYS A 97 13.46 1.45 -25.83
CA CYS A 97 12.61 1.73 -24.68
C CYS A 97 13.33 1.41 -23.36
N TYR A 98 14.10 0.32 -23.31
CA TYR A 98 14.88 -0.04 -22.12
C TYR A 98 15.97 1.01 -21.84
N ARG A 99 16.73 1.42 -22.86
CA ARG A 99 17.78 2.44 -22.71
C ARG A 99 17.25 3.82 -22.30
N LEU A 100 16.04 4.16 -22.71
CA LEU A 100 15.38 5.42 -22.35
C LEU A 100 14.59 5.34 -21.03
N GLY A 101 14.61 4.20 -20.32
CA GLY A 101 13.88 4.01 -19.07
C GLY A 101 12.36 3.95 -19.23
N LEU A 102 11.84 3.67 -20.43
CA LEU A 102 10.41 3.66 -20.77
C LEU A 102 9.72 2.32 -20.43
N HIS A 103 10.03 1.74 -19.26
CA HIS A 103 9.61 0.38 -18.90
C HIS A 103 8.08 0.20 -18.87
N ASP A 104 7.33 1.18 -18.35
CA ASP A 104 5.86 1.15 -18.28
C ASP A 104 5.18 1.14 -19.67
N GLY A 105 5.91 1.54 -20.72
CA GLY A 105 5.46 1.57 -22.10
C GLY A 105 5.98 0.42 -22.96
N LEU A 106 6.93 -0.38 -22.46
CA LEU A 106 7.63 -1.42 -23.24
C LEU A 106 6.67 -2.38 -23.94
N LEU A 107 5.74 -2.98 -23.18
CA LEU A 107 4.78 -3.95 -23.73
C LEU A 107 3.92 -3.33 -24.83
N VAL A 108 3.38 -2.13 -24.58
CA VAL A 108 2.52 -1.44 -25.55
C VAL A 108 3.32 -1.01 -26.77
N ALA A 109 4.56 -0.55 -26.60
CA ALA A 109 5.46 -0.16 -27.66
C ALA A 109 5.80 -1.34 -28.58
N THR A 110 6.15 -2.50 -28.02
CA THR A 110 6.45 -3.71 -28.80
C THR A 110 5.21 -4.24 -29.52
N LEU A 111 4.04 -4.23 -28.88
CA LEU A 111 2.78 -4.55 -29.57
C LEU A 111 2.50 -3.56 -30.70
N THR A 112 2.78 -2.27 -30.49
CA THR A 112 2.66 -1.23 -31.53
C THR A 112 3.58 -1.54 -32.71
N SER A 113 4.86 -1.86 -32.44
CA SER A 113 5.85 -2.06 -33.50
C SER A 113 5.52 -3.26 -34.39
N VAL A 114 4.97 -4.32 -33.81
CA VAL A 114 4.59 -5.55 -34.51
C VAL A 114 3.26 -5.34 -35.25
N ALA A 115 2.21 -4.92 -34.53
CA ALA A 115 0.87 -4.87 -35.09
C ALA A 115 0.66 -3.76 -36.12
N MET A 116 1.54 -2.76 -36.18
CA MET A 116 1.49 -1.76 -37.24
C MET A 116 2.00 -2.26 -38.59
N ILE A 117 2.86 -3.28 -38.62
CA ILE A 117 3.44 -3.79 -39.89
C ILE A 117 2.32 -4.29 -40.81
N GLU A 118 1.33 -5.01 -40.27
CA GLU A 118 0.19 -5.53 -41.03
C GLU A 118 -0.75 -4.42 -41.56
N VAL A 119 -0.74 -3.23 -40.95
CA VAL A 119 -1.69 -2.13 -41.23
C VAL A 119 -1.08 -1.05 -42.15
N ILE A 120 0.25 -1.04 -42.32
CA ILE A 120 0.94 -0.04 -43.16
C ILE A 120 0.89 -0.49 -44.62
N HIS A 121 -0.03 0.05 -45.41
CA HIS A 121 -0.18 -0.33 -46.82
C HIS A 121 0.35 0.70 -47.83
N THR A 122 0.14 2.01 -47.63
CA THR A 122 0.40 3.00 -48.70
C THR A 122 1.05 4.31 -48.27
N ASN A 123 0.77 4.84 -47.06
CA ASN A 123 1.32 6.12 -46.62
C ASN A 123 1.90 6.04 -45.20
N PHE A 124 3.20 5.72 -45.14
CA PHE A 124 3.95 5.51 -43.90
C PHE A 124 3.83 6.66 -42.90
N PHE A 125 3.94 7.91 -43.37
CA PHE A 125 3.83 9.10 -42.52
C PHE A 125 2.41 9.26 -41.98
N TYR A 126 1.39 9.04 -42.81
CA TYR A 126 0.00 9.10 -42.38
C TYR A 126 -0.31 8.05 -41.30
N SER A 127 0.14 6.80 -41.49
CA SER A 127 -0.04 5.73 -40.50
C SER A 127 0.67 6.03 -39.18
N PHE A 128 1.85 6.66 -39.22
CA PHE A 128 2.56 7.11 -38.02
C PHE A 128 1.78 8.19 -37.26
N PHE A 129 1.28 9.22 -37.94
CA PHE A 129 0.51 10.29 -37.27
C PHE A 129 -0.84 9.81 -36.75
N ILE A 130 -1.55 8.93 -37.47
CA ILE A 130 -2.75 8.28 -36.94
C ILE A 130 -2.42 7.51 -35.66
N ARG A 131 -1.26 6.83 -35.62
CA ARG A 131 -0.87 6.12 -34.42
C ARG A 131 -0.67 7.07 -33.24
N LEU A 132 0.08 8.15 -33.42
CA LEU A 132 0.26 9.15 -32.37
C LEU A 132 -1.09 9.75 -31.93
N GLY A 133 -1.98 10.04 -32.87
CA GLY A 133 -3.33 10.53 -32.61
C GLY A 133 -4.15 9.56 -31.75
N THR A 134 -4.27 8.30 -32.19
CA THR A 134 -5.02 7.25 -31.47
C THR A 134 -4.47 6.97 -30.07
N THR A 135 -3.14 6.91 -29.90
CA THR A 135 -2.51 6.80 -28.58
C THR A 135 -2.84 8.01 -27.71
N THR A 136 -2.73 9.23 -28.24
CA THR A 136 -3.06 10.46 -27.51
C THR A 136 -4.52 10.46 -27.06
N THR A 137 -5.45 10.11 -27.95
CA THR A 137 -6.89 10.02 -27.62
C THR A 137 -7.12 9.02 -26.49
N GLY A 138 -6.53 7.82 -26.57
CA GLY A 138 -6.66 6.82 -25.51
C GLY A 138 -6.11 7.31 -24.16
N LEU A 139 -4.95 7.99 -24.16
CA LEU A 139 -4.34 8.56 -22.95
C LEU A 139 -5.22 9.67 -22.35
N LEU A 140 -5.72 10.58 -23.18
CA LEU A 140 -6.55 11.70 -22.72
C LEU A 140 -7.88 11.21 -22.16
N VAL A 141 -8.61 10.39 -22.92
CA VAL A 141 -9.94 9.89 -22.51
C VAL A 141 -9.84 9.05 -21.23
N SER A 142 -8.87 8.14 -21.14
CA SER A 142 -8.68 7.34 -19.91
C SER A 142 -8.34 8.18 -18.69
N THR A 143 -7.49 9.19 -18.85
CA THR A 143 -7.12 10.10 -17.75
C THR A 143 -8.31 10.94 -17.30
N LEU A 144 -9.07 11.52 -18.24
CA LEU A 144 -10.29 12.29 -17.94
C LEU A 144 -11.34 11.43 -17.25
N VAL A 145 -11.56 10.21 -17.74
CA VAL A 145 -12.48 9.27 -17.09
C VAL A 145 -11.99 8.91 -15.69
N ASN A 146 -10.69 8.67 -15.48
CA ASN A 146 -10.17 8.35 -14.15
C ASN A 146 -10.35 9.52 -13.17
N MET A 147 -10.19 10.75 -13.64
CA MET A 147 -10.30 11.99 -12.87
C MET A 147 -11.74 12.35 -12.49
N PHE A 148 -12.68 12.28 -13.43
CA PHE A 148 -14.04 12.80 -13.22
C PHE A 148 -15.07 11.74 -12.82
N ILE A 149 -14.87 10.48 -13.25
CA ILE A 149 -15.85 9.43 -13.01
C ILE A 149 -15.45 8.68 -11.74
N LEU A 150 -16.26 8.80 -10.68
CA LEU A 150 -16.04 8.11 -9.39
C LEU A 150 -14.60 8.26 -8.87
N PRO A 151 -14.16 9.48 -8.52
CA PRO A 151 -12.77 9.75 -8.16
C PRO A 151 -12.28 8.77 -7.08
N PRO A 152 -11.04 8.25 -7.21
CA PRO A 152 -10.43 7.41 -6.20
C PRO A 152 -10.44 8.12 -4.83
N ASN A 153 -10.88 7.42 -3.79
CA ASN A 153 -10.85 7.92 -2.43
C ASN A 153 -10.63 6.74 -1.50
N TYR A 154 -9.54 6.79 -0.74
CA TYR A 154 -9.08 5.70 0.10
C TYR A 154 -9.23 5.98 1.59
N THR A 155 -9.54 7.23 1.99
CA THR A 155 -9.65 7.70 3.39
C THR A 155 -10.46 6.74 4.27
N LYS A 156 -11.69 6.39 3.88
CA LYS A 156 -12.53 5.50 4.69
C LYS A 156 -11.91 4.11 4.91
N LYS A 157 -11.22 3.59 3.90
CA LYS A 157 -10.57 2.28 3.97
C LYS A 157 -9.32 2.33 4.84
N ILE A 158 -8.54 3.41 4.74
CA ILE A 158 -7.36 3.67 5.58
C ILE A 158 -7.78 3.76 7.05
N MET A 159 -8.74 4.63 7.38
CA MET A 159 -9.27 4.75 8.74
C MET A 159 -9.78 3.40 9.29
N THR A 160 -10.57 2.67 8.51
CA THR A 160 -11.06 1.33 8.92
C THR A 160 -9.89 0.36 9.17
N ASN A 161 -8.86 0.39 8.33
CA ASN A 161 -7.68 -0.44 8.50
C ASN A 161 -6.87 -0.05 9.74
N ILE A 162 -6.69 1.25 10.01
CA ILE A 162 -5.96 1.73 11.20
C ILE A 162 -6.68 1.30 12.48
N ASN A 163 -8.00 1.48 12.56
CA ASN A 163 -8.77 1.08 13.75
C ASN A 163 -8.72 -0.45 13.94
N LYS A 164 -8.78 -1.20 12.84
CA LYS A 164 -8.62 -2.65 12.87
C LYS A 164 -7.21 -3.04 13.34
N LEU A 165 -6.17 -2.41 12.80
CA LEU A 165 -4.78 -2.64 13.17
C LEU A 165 -4.55 -2.35 14.66
N LEU A 166 -5.09 -1.24 15.19
CA LEU A 166 -4.97 -0.89 16.60
C LEU A 166 -5.56 -2.00 17.49
N LYS A 167 -6.79 -2.42 17.21
CA LYS A 167 -7.45 -3.53 17.92
C LYS A 167 -6.65 -4.83 17.84
N GLN A 168 -6.24 -5.23 16.64
CA GLN A 168 -5.49 -6.46 16.43
C GLN A 168 -4.13 -6.43 17.14
N THR A 169 -3.43 -5.29 17.09
CA THR A 169 -2.15 -5.08 17.79
C THR A 169 -2.28 -5.33 19.28
N GLY A 170 -3.34 -4.81 19.91
CA GLY A 170 -3.63 -5.11 21.31
C GLY A 170 -3.85 -6.61 21.55
N GLU A 171 -4.71 -7.25 20.77
CA GLU A 171 -4.99 -8.69 20.90
C GLU A 171 -3.75 -9.58 20.71
N GLU A 172 -2.84 -9.20 19.81
CA GLU A 172 -1.55 -9.87 19.64
C GLU A 172 -0.64 -9.66 20.85
N LEU A 173 -0.53 -8.41 21.33
CA LEU A 173 0.32 -8.08 22.48
C LEU A 173 -0.11 -8.86 23.72
N GLU A 174 -1.42 -8.96 23.96
CA GLU A 174 -1.99 -9.76 25.04
C GLU A 174 -1.58 -11.23 24.94
N MET A 175 -1.64 -11.80 23.73
CA MET A 175 -1.27 -13.19 23.47
C MET A 175 0.23 -13.44 23.70
N ILE A 176 1.09 -12.53 23.19
CA ILE A 176 2.55 -12.59 23.37
C ILE A 176 2.88 -12.52 24.86
N MET A 177 2.32 -11.55 25.59
CA MET A 177 2.61 -11.37 27.01
C MET A 177 2.11 -12.53 27.87
N LYS A 178 0.92 -13.08 27.55
CA LYS A 178 0.43 -14.31 28.19
C LYS A 178 1.37 -15.48 27.93
N GLN A 179 1.93 -15.63 26.74
CA GLN A 179 2.92 -16.68 26.46
C GLN A 179 4.23 -16.47 27.23
N VAL A 180 4.74 -15.25 27.29
CA VAL A 180 5.98 -14.91 28.02
C VAL A 180 5.84 -15.21 29.52
N ILE A 181 4.66 -14.95 30.09
CA ILE A 181 4.38 -15.15 31.52
C ILE A 181 3.98 -16.61 31.82
N SER A 182 3.17 -17.24 30.97
CA SER A 182 2.71 -18.62 31.17
C SER A 182 3.76 -19.61 30.66
N GLN A 183 4.46 -20.29 31.58
CA GLN A 183 5.44 -21.36 31.28
C GLN A 183 4.82 -22.65 30.68
N GLY A 184 3.65 -22.57 30.02
CA GLY A 184 2.94 -23.70 29.41
C GLY A 184 3.41 -24.03 27.98
N ASP A 185 2.84 -25.06 27.35
CA ASP A 185 3.27 -25.61 26.06
C ASP A 185 3.52 -24.54 24.97
N LEU A 186 4.81 -24.29 24.72
CA LEU A 186 5.33 -23.15 23.96
C LEU A 186 5.16 -23.30 22.43
N THR A 187 4.99 -24.53 21.95
CA THR A 187 5.20 -24.88 20.54
C THR A 187 3.97 -24.59 19.67
N SER A 188 2.78 -24.93 20.17
CA SER A 188 1.51 -24.74 19.43
C SER A 188 1.12 -23.26 19.32
N LYS A 189 1.33 -22.48 20.40
CA LYS A 189 1.04 -21.03 20.44
C LYS A 189 2.00 -20.18 19.61
N LYS A 190 3.26 -20.60 19.48
CA LYS A 190 4.26 -19.85 18.69
C LYS A 190 3.89 -19.74 17.22
N THR A 191 3.41 -20.84 16.62
CA THR A 191 2.96 -20.85 15.22
C THR A 191 1.80 -19.87 14.98
N GLU A 192 0.85 -19.80 15.92
CA GLU A 192 -0.27 -18.86 15.85
C GLU A 192 0.21 -17.40 15.93
N ILE A 193 1.09 -17.10 16.88
CA ILE A 193 1.68 -15.76 17.07
C ILE A 193 2.46 -15.33 15.83
N ASP A 194 3.30 -16.20 15.27
CA ASP A 194 4.08 -15.91 14.06
C ASP A 194 3.16 -15.61 12.86
N TYR A 195 2.09 -16.40 12.70
CA TYR A 195 1.09 -16.17 11.64
C TYR A 195 0.36 -14.84 11.81
N ARG A 196 -0.10 -14.53 13.02
CA ARG A 196 -0.82 -13.29 13.31
C ARG A 196 0.10 -12.07 13.17
N PHE A 197 1.34 -12.17 13.63
CA PHE A 197 2.38 -11.16 13.45
C PHE A 197 2.67 -10.85 11.98
N ALA A 198 2.78 -11.88 11.13
CA ALA A 198 2.96 -11.72 9.69
C ALA A 198 1.71 -11.08 9.03
N THR A 199 0.52 -11.46 9.48
CA THR A 199 -0.76 -10.90 9.01
C THR A 199 -0.89 -9.41 9.35
N LEU A 200 -0.45 -9.00 10.55
CA LEU A 200 -0.43 -7.61 10.98
C LEU A 200 0.52 -6.79 10.09
N LYS A 201 1.74 -7.30 9.83
CA LYS A 201 2.70 -6.69 8.90
C LYS A 201 2.12 -6.49 7.51
N HIS A 202 1.50 -7.54 6.95
CA HIS A 202 0.88 -7.45 5.63
C HIS A 202 -0.23 -6.39 5.60
N THR A 203 -1.03 -6.27 6.67
CA THR A 203 -2.08 -5.25 6.76
C THR A 203 -1.51 -3.83 6.91
N LEU A 204 -0.40 -3.65 7.63
CA LEU A 204 0.36 -2.39 7.68
C LEU A 204 0.83 -1.99 6.27
N ASP A 205 1.53 -2.90 5.58
CA ASP A 205 2.07 -2.65 4.23
C ASP A 205 0.96 -2.37 3.20
N GLN A 206 -0.19 -3.03 3.31
CA GLN A 206 -1.35 -2.71 2.48
C GLN A 206 -1.93 -1.34 2.77
N THR A 207 -1.91 -0.90 4.02
CA THR A 207 -2.46 0.40 4.43
C THR A 207 -1.52 1.54 4.03
N ASP A 208 -0.20 1.32 4.09
CA ASP A 208 0.79 2.27 3.54
C ASP A 208 0.59 2.50 2.04
N LYS A 209 0.37 1.44 1.27
CA LYS A 209 0.05 1.58 -0.17
C LYS A 209 -1.21 2.41 -0.42
N LEU A 210 -2.21 2.31 0.47
CA LEU A 210 -3.42 3.13 0.36
C LEU A 210 -3.15 4.59 0.71
N LEU A 211 -2.29 4.87 1.70
CA LEU A 211 -1.84 6.22 2.00
C LEU A 211 -1.06 6.83 0.83
N ASP A 212 -0.19 6.06 0.18
CA ASP A 212 0.52 6.51 -1.03
C ASP A 212 -0.45 6.86 -2.15
N PHE A 213 -1.46 6.02 -2.39
CA PHE A 213 -2.50 6.32 -3.37
C PHE A 213 -3.30 7.57 -3.01
N GLN A 214 -3.65 7.75 -1.73
CA GLN A 214 -4.37 8.93 -1.26
C GLN A 214 -3.52 10.20 -1.39
N SER A 215 -2.22 10.11 -1.11
CA SER A 215 -1.24 11.18 -1.30
C SER A 215 -1.14 11.59 -2.77
N ASP A 216 -1.06 10.62 -3.67
CA ASP A 216 -1.02 10.87 -5.11
C ASP A 216 -2.29 11.55 -5.63
N GLU A 217 -3.47 11.17 -5.13
CA GLU A 217 -4.74 11.81 -5.50
C GLU A 217 -4.84 13.27 -5.01
N SER A 218 -4.26 13.58 -3.85
CA SER A 218 -4.32 14.94 -3.27
C SER A 218 -3.74 16.04 -4.18
N LYS A 219 -2.87 15.65 -5.13
CA LYS A 219 -2.26 16.54 -6.13
C LYS A 219 -3.28 17.04 -7.16
N TYR A 220 -4.32 16.25 -7.45
CA TYR A 220 -5.30 16.50 -8.51
C TYR A 220 -6.69 16.82 -7.97
N HIS A 221 -7.04 16.29 -6.80
CA HIS A 221 -8.25 16.65 -6.07
C HIS A 221 -7.83 17.32 -4.76
N ARG A 222 -7.97 18.65 -4.69
CA ARG A 222 -7.58 19.43 -3.51
C ARG A 222 -8.27 18.87 -2.26
N LEU A 223 -7.46 18.49 -1.29
CA LEU A 223 -7.94 18.19 0.06
C LEU A 223 -8.34 19.49 0.74
N ASP A 224 -9.50 19.51 1.36
CA ASP A 224 -9.83 20.57 2.32
C ASP A 224 -8.91 20.45 3.55
N ALA A 225 -8.84 21.52 4.34
CA ALA A 225 -7.96 21.57 5.52
C ALA A 225 -8.26 20.40 6.49
N ARG A 226 -9.54 20.03 6.62
CA ARG A 226 -9.96 18.89 7.45
C ARG A 226 -9.39 17.57 6.93
N THR A 227 -9.55 17.25 5.64
CA THR A 227 -9.05 16.01 5.05
C THR A 227 -7.53 15.94 5.08
N LYS A 228 -6.83 17.08 4.95
CA LYS A 228 -5.38 17.13 5.13
C LYS A 228 -4.97 16.75 6.56
N ASN A 229 -5.63 17.31 7.57
CA ASN A 229 -5.36 16.96 8.97
C ASN A 229 -5.67 15.48 9.24
N VAL A 230 -6.77 14.94 8.68
CA VAL A 230 -7.09 13.50 8.76
C VAL A 230 -5.96 12.66 8.17
N PHE A 231 -5.48 13.03 6.98
CA PHE A 231 -4.43 12.29 6.29
C PHE A 231 -3.11 12.29 7.07
N GLU A 232 -2.70 13.44 7.62
CA GLU A 232 -1.51 13.54 8.48
C GLU A 232 -1.64 12.72 9.76
N TYR A 233 -2.84 12.70 10.36
CA TYR A 233 -3.16 11.86 11.50
C TYR A 233 -3.04 10.37 11.16
N GLU A 234 -3.64 9.93 10.04
CA GLU A 234 -3.58 8.54 9.57
C GLU A 234 -2.13 8.09 9.31
N GLN A 235 -1.31 8.95 8.68
CA GLN A 235 0.10 8.65 8.39
C GLN A 235 0.94 8.50 9.68
N LYS A 236 0.75 9.40 10.65
CA LYS A 236 1.43 9.34 11.94
C LYS A 236 1.06 8.08 12.71
N ASN A 237 -0.24 7.75 12.78
CA ASN A 237 -0.70 6.58 13.52
C ASN A 237 -0.27 5.28 12.87
N LEU A 238 -0.24 5.19 11.54
CA LEU A 238 0.30 4.00 10.88
C LEU A 238 1.80 3.82 11.15
N THR A 239 2.57 4.91 11.16
CA THR A 239 4.00 4.89 11.53
C THR A 239 4.19 4.39 12.96
N ARG A 240 3.37 4.87 13.90
CA ARG A 240 3.37 4.42 15.30
C ARG A 240 3.02 2.93 15.44
N LEU A 241 1.99 2.46 14.73
CA LEU A 241 1.63 1.04 14.71
C LEU A 241 2.76 0.16 14.14
N ARG A 242 3.50 0.66 13.14
CA ARG A 242 4.68 -0.02 12.59
C ARG A 242 5.83 -0.10 13.61
N LEU A 243 6.03 0.94 14.43
CA LEU A 243 6.99 0.89 15.55
C LEU A 243 6.55 -0.11 16.62
N ILE A 244 5.26 -0.14 17.00
CA ILE A 244 4.73 -1.14 17.94
C ILE A 244 4.96 -2.55 17.39
N HIS A 245 4.70 -2.78 16.10
CA HIS A 245 4.96 -4.06 15.44
C HIS A 245 6.44 -4.47 15.51
N TYR A 246 7.37 -3.51 15.37
CA TYR A 246 8.80 -3.77 15.58
C TYR A 246 9.11 -4.22 17.02
N HIS A 247 8.62 -3.48 18.03
CA HIS A 247 8.80 -3.83 19.44
C HIS A 247 8.19 -5.21 19.79
N MET A 248 7.02 -5.54 19.24
CA MET A 248 6.43 -6.88 19.37
C MET A 248 7.31 -7.96 18.73
N GLY A 249 7.95 -7.65 17.60
CA GLY A 249 8.90 -8.56 16.97
C GLY A 249 10.09 -8.90 17.88
N ASN A 250 10.58 -7.92 18.65
CA ASN A 250 11.62 -8.16 19.66
C ASN A 250 11.09 -9.09 20.76
N LEU A 251 9.87 -8.87 21.25
CA LEU A 251 9.25 -9.73 22.26
C LEU A 251 9.08 -11.19 21.79
N ILE A 252 8.64 -11.41 20.56
CA ILE A 252 8.42 -12.75 19.98
C ILE A 252 9.73 -13.52 19.79
N ASN A 253 10.80 -12.83 19.39
CA ASN A 253 12.09 -13.44 19.06
C ASN A 253 13.04 -13.57 20.26
N MET A 254 12.63 -13.16 21.46
CA MET A 254 13.45 -13.37 22.63
C MET A 254 13.70 -14.87 22.88
N PRO A 255 14.92 -15.24 23.33
CA PRO A 255 15.18 -16.60 23.75
C PRO A 255 14.24 -16.94 24.91
N ILE A 256 13.59 -18.11 24.82
CA ILE A 256 12.71 -18.60 25.87
C ILE A 256 13.60 -19.00 27.06
N GLN A 257 13.90 -18.02 27.92
CA GLN A 257 14.56 -18.21 29.20
C GLN A 257 13.52 -17.92 30.29
N GLN A 258 13.61 -18.64 31.41
CA GLN A 258 12.68 -18.47 32.52
C GLN A 258 12.79 -17.04 33.04
N VAL A 259 11.71 -16.28 32.91
CA VAL A 259 11.56 -14.97 33.53
C VAL A 259 11.41 -15.19 35.04
N CYS A 260 12.29 -14.57 35.83
CA CYS A 260 12.35 -14.74 37.29
C CYS A 260 11.43 -13.78 38.07
N TRP A 261 10.28 -13.42 37.51
CA TRP A 261 9.31 -12.55 38.20
C TRP A 261 8.55 -13.28 39.31
N SER A 262 8.26 -12.54 40.38
CA SER A 262 7.31 -12.95 41.40
C SER A 262 5.90 -13.05 40.82
N LYS A 263 5.03 -13.81 41.50
CA LYS A 263 3.63 -13.95 41.10
C LYS A 263 2.92 -12.59 41.01
N GLN A 264 3.22 -11.67 41.93
CA GLN A 264 2.65 -10.33 41.94
C GLN A 264 3.11 -9.50 40.72
N GLU A 265 4.38 -9.56 40.35
CA GLU A 265 4.90 -8.85 39.17
C GLU A 265 4.26 -9.37 37.88
N CYS A 266 4.10 -10.69 37.76
CA CYS A 266 3.37 -11.29 36.64
C CYS A 266 1.91 -10.83 36.58
N GLU A 267 1.18 -10.84 37.70
CA GLU A 267 -0.21 -10.36 37.77
C GLU A 267 -0.32 -8.87 37.40
N ASP A 268 0.64 -8.06 37.85
CA ASP A 268 0.71 -6.63 37.55
C ASP A 268 0.88 -6.36 36.06
N ILE A 269 1.78 -7.11 35.39
CA ILE A 269 2.02 -7.01 33.95
C ILE A 269 0.80 -7.47 33.16
N VAL A 270 0.15 -8.58 33.54
CA VAL A 270 -1.08 -9.04 32.87
C VAL A 270 -2.18 -7.99 32.96
N GLN A 271 -2.46 -7.48 34.16
CA GLN A 271 -3.50 -6.46 34.36
C GLN A 271 -3.22 -5.19 33.54
N MET A 272 -1.94 -4.81 33.49
CA MET A 272 -1.47 -3.67 32.71
C MET A 272 -1.69 -3.90 31.21
N VAL A 273 -1.27 -5.03 30.67
CA VAL A 273 -1.48 -5.36 29.26
C VAL A 273 -2.98 -5.41 28.94
N GLU A 274 -3.80 -6.04 29.77
CA GLU A 274 -5.26 -6.09 29.57
C GLU A 274 -5.90 -4.70 29.53
N THR A 275 -5.43 -3.76 30.36
CA THR A 275 -5.91 -2.38 30.33
C THR A 275 -5.45 -1.62 29.08
N LEU A 276 -4.20 -1.82 28.64
CA LEU A 276 -3.72 -1.24 27.39
C LEU A 276 -4.55 -1.73 26.20
N VAL A 277 -4.83 -3.03 26.18
CA VAL A 277 -5.65 -3.69 25.15
C VAL A 277 -7.06 -3.13 25.14
N ASP A 278 -7.67 -2.89 26.32
CA ASP A 278 -8.97 -2.24 26.42
C ASP A 278 -8.95 -0.85 25.79
N PHE A 279 -7.94 -0.02 26.10
CA PHE A 279 -7.81 1.31 25.49
C PHE A 279 -7.57 1.27 23.98
N MET A 280 -6.83 0.28 23.47
CA MET A 280 -6.61 0.10 22.03
C MET A 280 -7.86 -0.42 21.30
N LYS A 281 -8.69 -1.23 21.96
CA LYS A 281 -9.96 -1.73 21.42
C LYS A 281 -11.05 -0.66 21.47
N TYR A 282 -11.06 0.13 22.54
CA TYR A 282 -12.06 1.13 22.87
C TYR A 282 -11.36 2.42 23.31
N PRO A 283 -10.91 3.28 22.36
CA PRO A 283 -10.25 4.54 22.67
C PRO A 283 -11.05 5.46 23.62
N ASP A 284 -12.38 5.37 23.60
CA ASP A 284 -13.28 6.08 24.53
C ASP A 284 -13.06 5.72 26.00
N HIS A 285 -12.58 4.51 26.30
CA HIS A 285 -12.27 4.07 27.65
C HIS A 285 -10.98 4.70 28.21
N TYR A 286 -10.16 5.33 27.35
CA TYR A 286 -8.87 5.90 27.75
C TYR A 286 -9.01 6.94 28.87
N LYS A 287 -8.33 6.70 29.99
CA LYS A 287 -8.24 7.60 31.13
C LYS A 287 -6.77 7.94 31.41
N ALA A 288 -6.40 9.20 31.19
CA ALA A 288 -5.01 9.65 31.33
C ALA A 288 -4.41 9.38 32.73
N SER A 289 -5.20 9.47 33.81
CA SER A 289 -4.76 9.17 35.17
C SER A 289 -4.44 7.69 35.38
N ALA A 290 -5.35 6.80 34.95
CA ALA A 290 -5.16 5.35 35.03
C ALA A 290 -3.96 4.90 34.20
N TYR A 291 -3.82 5.45 32.98
CA TYR A 291 -2.70 5.21 32.09
C TYR A 291 -1.35 5.57 32.74
N ARG A 292 -1.24 6.80 33.28
CA ARG A 292 -0.02 7.27 33.97
C ARG A 292 0.32 6.42 35.19
N GLN A 293 -0.68 5.95 35.93
CA GLN A 293 -0.46 5.08 37.08
C GLN A 293 0.15 3.74 36.67
N GLN A 294 -0.32 3.16 35.56
CA GLN A 294 0.22 1.91 35.02
C GLN A 294 1.66 2.07 34.53
N VAL A 295 1.95 3.11 33.73
CA VAL A 295 3.30 3.40 33.27
C VAL A 295 4.26 3.61 34.45
N LYS A 296 3.84 4.33 35.49
CA LYS A 296 4.66 4.55 36.69
C LYS A 296 4.97 3.24 37.42
N LYS A 297 3.99 2.34 37.52
CA LYS A 297 4.18 1.01 38.13
C LYS A 297 5.19 0.17 37.34
N LEU A 298 5.07 0.15 36.00
CA LEU A 298 5.99 -0.55 35.11
C LEU A 298 7.41 0.02 35.20
N MET A 299 7.51 1.36 35.23
CA MET A 299 8.80 2.04 35.30
C MET A 299 9.49 1.78 36.64
N ASN A 300 8.76 1.71 37.76
CA ASN A 300 9.33 1.31 39.04
C ASN A 300 9.86 -0.13 38.99
N GLN A 301 9.09 -1.08 38.44
CA GLN A 301 9.56 -2.46 38.25
C GLN A 301 10.82 -2.53 37.36
N PHE A 302 10.88 -1.71 36.30
CA PHE A 302 12.07 -1.59 35.45
C PHE A 302 13.29 -1.10 36.23
N TRP A 303 13.16 -0.06 37.07
CA TRP A 303 14.27 0.46 37.86
C TRP A 303 14.71 -0.47 39.00
N GLU A 304 13.79 -1.25 39.55
CA GLU A 304 14.06 -2.22 40.62
C GLU A 304 14.65 -3.54 40.09
N SER A 305 14.55 -3.79 38.78
CA SER A 305 15.15 -4.97 38.15
C SER A 305 16.68 -4.98 38.31
N LYS A 306 17.22 -6.11 38.78
CA LYS A 306 18.64 -6.22 39.13
C LYS A 306 19.51 -6.40 37.88
N LYS A 307 20.71 -5.79 37.90
CA LYS A 307 21.79 -6.14 36.97
C LYS A 307 22.12 -7.65 37.08
N PRO A 308 22.61 -8.29 36.00
CA PRO A 308 23.12 -9.66 36.09
C PRO A 308 24.14 -9.77 37.22
N SER A 309 23.97 -10.77 38.09
CA SER A 309 24.80 -10.96 39.28
C SER A 309 26.23 -11.44 38.98
N ASP A 310 26.53 -11.78 37.72
CA ASP A 310 27.74 -12.48 37.32
C ASP A 310 28.31 -11.89 36.01
N ASP A 311 29.60 -11.54 36.02
CA ASP A 311 30.37 -11.00 34.87
C ASP A 311 30.56 -12.04 33.75
N SER A 312 30.13 -13.29 33.97
CA SER A 312 30.19 -14.40 33.04
C SER A 312 29.05 -14.44 32.01
N ASN A 313 27.98 -13.64 32.21
CA ASN A 313 26.85 -13.59 31.30
C ASN A 313 27.20 -12.76 30.04
N PRO A 314 27.09 -13.32 28.82
CA PRO A 314 27.46 -12.62 27.59
C PRO A 314 26.53 -11.44 27.25
N THR A 315 25.37 -11.32 27.91
CA THR A 315 24.36 -10.29 27.64
C THR A 315 24.28 -9.27 28.78
N LEU A 316 24.41 -7.97 28.43
CA LEU A 316 24.35 -6.85 29.37
C LEU A 316 22.96 -6.62 30.00
N PHE A 317 21.90 -7.17 29.41
CA PHE A 317 20.52 -7.03 29.86
C PHE A 317 19.90 -8.40 30.16
N THR A 318 19.11 -8.48 31.23
CA THR A 318 18.32 -9.69 31.53
C THR A 318 17.05 -9.73 30.67
N PRO A 319 16.45 -10.91 30.43
CA PRO A 319 15.19 -11.03 29.70
C PRO A 319 14.06 -10.15 30.29
N GLU A 320 14.00 -10.03 31.63
CA GLU A 320 13.05 -9.16 32.33
C GLU A 320 13.19 -7.69 31.88
N VAL A 321 14.42 -7.18 31.87
CA VAL A 321 14.70 -5.79 31.50
C VAL A 321 14.28 -5.53 30.06
N ILE A 322 14.56 -6.47 29.16
CA ILE A 322 14.18 -6.37 27.75
C ILE A 322 12.65 -6.33 27.63
N ILE A 323 11.92 -7.25 28.26
CA ILE A 323 10.45 -7.26 28.21
C ILE A 323 9.87 -5.95 28.74
N LEU A 324 10.34 -5.47 29.90
CA LEU A 324 9.86 -4.23 30.50
C LEU A 324 10.15 -3.02 29.62
N TYR A 325 11.33 -2.96 29.00
CA TYR A 325 11.70 -1.91 28.07
C TYR A 325 10.81 -1.89 26.82
N GLU A 326 10.60 -3.05 26.20
CA GLU A 326 9.74 -3.18 25.03
C GLU A 326 8.30 -2.82 25.37
N LEU A 327 7.79 -3.27 26.52
CA LEU A 327 6.44 -2.94 26.98
C LEU A 327 6.29 -1.44 27.29
N LEU A 328 7.27 -0.81 27.95
CA LEU A 328 7.29 0.64 28.18
C LEU A 328 7.31 1.42 26.86
N SER A 329 8.07 0.96 25.87
CA SER A 329 8.15 1.57 24.55
C SER A 329 6.80 1.50 23.84
N ILE A 330 6.17 0.33 23.83
CA ILE A 330 4.83 0.13 23.27
C ILE A 330 3.80 1.01 23.97
N TYR A 331 3.85 1.07 25.31
CA TYR A 331 3.01 1.98 26.10
C TYR A 331 3.16 3.43 25.60
N ASN A 332 4.37 3.99 25.64
CA ASN A 332 4.59 5.38 25.22
C ASN A 332 4.04 5.68 23.82
N ILE A 333 4.22 4.76 22.86
CA ILE A 333 3.71 4.93 21.50
C ILE A 333 2.17 4.85 21.44
N VAL A 334 1.54 3.93 22.18
CA VAL A 334 0.08 3.82 22.23
C VAL A 334 -0.55 5.06 22.87
N ASN A 335 0.06 5.62 23.92
CA ASN A 335 -0.40 6.87 24.53
C ASN A 335 -0.49 8.01 23.50
N ASP A 336 0.52 8.13 22.64
CA ASP A 336 0.54 9.14 21.58
C ASP A 336 -0.57 8.94 20.53
N ILE A 337 -0.91 7.68 20.22
CA ILE A 337 -2.06 7.35 19.35
C ILE A 337 -3.36 7.81 20.02
N LEU A 338 -3.59 7.40 21.27
CA LEU A 338 -4.85 7.67 22.00
C LEU A 338 -5.08 9.16 22.30
N ILE A 339 -4.02 9.91 22.60
CA ILE A 339 -4.11 11.37 22.76
C ILE A 339 -4.49 12.01 21.42
N SER A 340 -3.84 11.60 20.33
CA SER A 340 -4.14 12.16 19.02
C SER A 340 -5.57 11.86 18.54
N GLU A 341 -6.15 10.73 18.95
CA GLU A 341 -7.53 10.37 18.64
C GLU A 341 -8.54 11.26 19.38
N LYS A 342 -8.29 11.54 20.67
CA LYS A 342 -9.13 12.47 21.46
C LYS A 342 -9.09 13.92 21.00
N ASP A 343 -7.96 14.38 20.48
CA ASP A 343 -7.84 15.73 19.93
C ASP A 343 -8.49 15.85 18.55
N PHE A 344 -8.73 14.71 17.87
CA PHE A 344 -9.36 14.65 16.56
C PHE A 344 -10.89 14.54 16.62
N ASP A 345 -11.44 13.94 17.68
CA ASP A 345 -12.89 13.83 17.92
C ASP A 345 -13.54 15.10 18.51
N LYS A 346 -12.74 16.11 18.89
CA LYS A 346 -13.19 17.45 19.29
C LYS A 346 -13.28 18.40 18.10
#